data_AF-A0AAF0ZGK8-F1
#
_entry.id   AF-A0AAF0ZGK8-F1
#
_cell.length_a   1.000
_cell.length_b   1.000
_cell.length_c   1.000
_cell.angle_alpha   90.00
_cell.angle_beta   90.00
_cell.angle_gamma   90.00
#
_symmetry.space_group_name_H-M   'P 1'
#
loop_
_entity.id
_entity.type
_entity.pdbx_description
1 polymer ?
#
loop_
_entity_poly.entity_id
_entity_poly.type
_entity_poly.pdbx_seq_one_letter_code
_entity_poly.pdbx_strand_id
1 'polypeptide(L)'
;MLLLEVTSVYRKFSPSMLSMREATRVCCALALFQVLANNPETRRGLIKAKIPCYFYPFLKPCEDHDEPLEHVRITTLGVLGDLTKFDDPYGSQALHLFLESEVVPLCLKCMDACDEMSRKLATLIVMKILTQESGLTYCCATPERFFAIVQVLR
;
A
#
# COMPACT_ATOMS: atom_id res chain seq x y z
N MET A 1 2.84 10.53 -17.33
CA MET A 1 2.78 11.79 -16.56
C MET A 1 2.50 11.54 -15.08
N LEU A 2 1.39 10.90 -14.69
CA LEU A 2 1.07 10.64 -13.27
C LEU A 2 2.14 9.84 -12.52
N LEU A 3 2.72 8.80 -13.12
CA LEU A 3 3.78 8.03 -12.47
C LEU A 3 5.06 8.85 -12.24
N LEU A 4 5.34 9.83 -13.10
CA LEU A 4 6.49 10.73 -12.94
C LEU A 4 6.29 11.67 -11.74
N GLU A 5 5.06 12.13 -11.51
CA GLU A 5 4.72 12.90 -10.30
C GLU A 5 5.00 12.09 -9.05
N VAL A 6 4.54 10.84 -9.02
CA VAL A 6 4.75 9.91 -7.91
C VAL A 6 6.24 9.64 -7.66
N THR A 7 7.02 9.37 -8.70
CA THR A 7 8.45 9.02 -8.53
C THR A 7 9.34 10.24 -8.29
N SER A 8 8.86 11.46 -8.58
CA SER A 8 9.65 12.69 -8.43
C SER A 8 10.13 12.96 -7.00
N VAL A 9 9.39 12.46 -6.00
CA VAL A 9 9.67 12.68 -4.58
C VAL A 9 10.54 11.62 -3.92
N TYR A 10 10.91 10.53 -4.63
CA TYR A 10 11.66 9.42 -4.04
C TYR A 10 12.99 9.80 -3.40
N ARG A 11 13.70 10.78 -3.97
CA ARG A 11 14.99 11.24 -3.44
C ARG A 11 14.85 12.01 -2.13
N LYS A 12 13.62 12.29 -1.69
CA LYS A 12 13.30 13.11 -0.52
C LYS A 12 12.79 12.29 0.67
N PHE A 13 12.91 10.96 0.67
CA PHE A 13 12.46 10.12 1.80
C PHE A 13 13.57 9.82 2.82
N SER A 14 14.84 10.02 2.49
CA SER A 14 15.95 9.70 3.40
C SER A 14 17.18 10.56 3.11
N PRO A 15 17.42 11.64 3.89
CA PRO A 15 16.56 12.17 4.96
C PRO A 15 15.26 12.76 4.39
N SER A 16 14.19 12.83 5.19
CA SER A 16 12.95 13.42 4.71
C SER A 16 13.11 14.93 4.48
N MET A 17 12.86 15.35 3.25
CA MET A 17 12.86 16.76 2.84
C MET A 17 11.58 17.11 2.07
N LEU A 18 10.52 16.32 2.29
CA LEU A 18 9.27 16.47 1.58
C LEU A 18 8.50 17.67 2.15
N SER A 19 8.19 18.65 1.31
CA SER A 19 7.33 19.77 1.73
C SER A 19 5.85 19.39 1.64
N MET A 20 4.99 20.03 2.44
CA MET A 20 3.55 19.78 2.37
C MET A 20 2.96 20.06 0.98
N ARG A 21 3.47 21.08 0.27
CA ARG A 21 3.07 21.38 -1.11
C ARG A 21 3.36 20.22 -2.07
N GLU A 22 4.50 19.56 -1.90
CA GLU A 22 4.88 18.41 -2.73
C GLU A 22 4.08 17.17 -2.35
N ALA A 23 3.87 16.94 -1.05
CA ALA A 23 2.98 15.89 -0.56
C ALA A 23 1.58 16.03 -1.17
N THR A 24 0.95 17.21 -1.10
CA THR A 24 -0.36 17.47 -1.72
C THR A 24 -0.36 17.17 -3.21
N ARG A 25 0.68 17.58 -3.95
CA ARG A 25 0.78 17.33 -5.40
C ARG A 25 0.85 15.84 -5.72
N VAL A 26 1.65 15.08 -4.97
CA VAL A 26 1.74 13.63 -5.11
C VAL A 26 0.42 12.96 -4.71
N CYS A 27 -0.23 13.42 -3.64
CA CYS A 27 -1.55 12.94 -3.24
C CYS A 27 -2.61 13.17 -4.31
N CYS A 28 -2.60 14.31 -5.02
CA CYS A 28 -3.49 14.53 -6.17
C CYS A 28 -3.24 13.49 -7.27
N ALA A 29 -1.98 13.16 -7.58
CA ALA A 29 -1.66 12.12 -8.56
C ALA A 29 -2.10 10.72 -8.08
N LEU A 30 -1.90 10.41 -6.80
CA LEU A 30 -2.34 9.16 -6.18
C LEU A 30 -3.88 9.04 -6.15
N ALA A 31 -4.61 10.13 -5.88
CA ALA A 31 -6.06 10.16 -5.93
C ALA A 31 -6.59 9.82 -7.32
N LEU A 32 -5.91 10.26 -8.39
CA LEU A 32 -6.25 9.86 -9.76
C LEU A 32 -5.98 8.36 -9.98
N PHE A 33 -4.88 7.82 -9.45
CA PHE A 33 -4.66 6.36 -9.44
C PHE A 33 -5.72 5.61 -8.64
N GLN A 34 -6.25 6.20 -7.57
CA GLN A 34 -7.35 5.64 -6.80
C GLN A 34 -8.64 5.54 -7.61
N VAL A 35 -8.95 6.56 -8.42
CA VAL A 35 -10.09 6.53 -9.36
C VAL A 35 -9.91 5.40 -10.38
N LEU A 36 -8.70 5.24 -10.93
CA LEU A 36 -8.38 4.14 -11.85
C LEU A 36 -8.45 2.76 -11.16
N ALA A 37 -8.01 2.66 -9.90
CA ALA A 37 -8.13 1.43 -9.12
C ALA A 37 -9.59 1.05 -8.86
N ASN A 38 -10.49 2.03 -8.73
CA ASN A 38 -11.91 1.79 -8.51
C ASN A 38 -12.69 1.39 -9.77
N ASN A 39 -12.20 1.76 -10.96
CA ASN A 39 -12.85 1.41 -12.21
C ASN A 39 -12.39 0.01 -12.70
N PRO A 40 -13.31 -0.95 -12.91
CA PRO A 40 -12.94 -2.33 -13.26
C PRO A 40 -12.10 -2.47 -14.54
N GLU A 41 -12.35 -1.65 -15.56
CA GLU A 41 -11.67 -1.73 -16.86
C GLU A 41 -10.21 -1.29 -16.75
N THR A 42 -9.96 -0.20 -16.02
CA THR A 42 -8.63 0.41 -15.87
C THR A 42 -7.80 -0.25 -14.77
N ARG A 43 -8.43 -0.70 -13.68
CA ARG A 43 -7.78 -1.45 -12.59
C ARG A 43 -6.97 -2.64 -13.10
N ARG A 44 -7.52 -3.41 -14.03
CA ARG A 44 -6.81 -4.54 -14.65
C ARG A 44 -5.51 -4.08 -15.32
N GLY A 45 -5.55 -2.93 -16.00
CA GLY A 45 -4.36 -2.32 -16.60
C GLY A 45 -3.31 -1.96 -15.56
N LEU A 46 -3.72 -1.37 -14.43
CA LEU A 46 -2.81 -1.02 -13.32
C LEU A 46 -2.09 -2.25 -12.76
N ILE A 47 -2.84 -3.33 -12.50
CA ILE A 47 -2.30 -4.59 -11.94
C ILE A 47 -1.32 -5.23 -12.94
N LYS A 48 -1.72 -5.37 -14.21
CA LYS A 48 -0.88 -5.96 -15.26
C LYS A 48 0.42 -5.17 -15.47
N ALA A 49 0.36 -3.85 -15.40
CA ALA A 49 1.52 -2.98 -15.53
C ALA A 49 2.34 -2.86 -14.24
N LYS A 50 1.95 -3.55 -13.15
CA LYS A 50 2.59 -3.50 -11.83
C LYS A 50 2.77 -2.07 -11.30
N ILE A 51 1.87 -1.15 -11.69
CA ILE A 51 1.88 0.25 -11.23
C ILE A 51 1.85 0.36 -9.70
N PRO A 52 1.06 -0.45 -8.95
CA PRO A 52 1.02 -0.34 -7.49
C PRO A 52 2.38 -0.51 -6.81
N CYS A 53 3.32 -1.23 -7.42
CA CYS A 53 4.66 -1.44 -6.86
C CYS A 53 5.46 -0.14 -6.74
N TYR A 54 5.16 0.87 -7.56
CA TYR A 54 5.76 2.19 -7.44
C TYR A 54 5.23 3.00 -6.24
N PHE A 55 4.21 2.51 -5.52
CA PHE A 55 3.70 3.21 -4.35
C PHE A 55 4.30 2.64 -3.05
N TYR A 56 4.88 1.45 -3.08
CA TYR A 56 5.45 0.78 -1.90
C TYR A 56 6.54 1.58 -1.16
N PRO A 57 7.39 2.40 -1.82
CA PRO A 57 8.34 3.26 -1.09
C PRO A 57 7.69 4.19 -0.06
N PHE A 58 6.44 4.63 -0.27
CA PHE A 58 5.72 5.50 0.68
C PHE A 58 5.24 4.78 1.95
N LEU A 59 5.22 3.44 1.93
CA LEU A 59 4.81 2.63 3.08
C LEU A 59 5.94 2.36 4.06
N LYS A 60 7.18 2.75 3.74
CA LYS A 60 8.30 2.59 4.67
C LYS A 60 8.05 3.50 5.89
N PRO A 61 8.02 2.96 7.13
CA PRO A 61 7.94 3.79 8.32
C PRO A 61 9.17 4.68 8.43
N CYS A 62 8.99 5.87 8.98
CA CYS A 62 10.08 6.76 9.39
C CYS A 62 10.20 6.72 10.91
N GLU A 63 11.43 6.87 11.42
CA GLU A 63 11.70 6.88 12.86
C GLU A 63 11.11 8.13 13.54
N ASP A 64 10.99 9.23 12.80
CA ASP A 64 10.40 10.49 13.25
C ASP A 64 9.04 10.76 12.62
N HIS A 65 8.19 11.50 13.34
CA HIS A 65 6.91 11.98 12.81
C HIS A 65 7.13 12.97 11.66
N ASP A 66 6.71 12.57 10.47
CA ASP A 66 6.82 13.33 9.22
C ASP A 66 5.42 13.50 8.60
N GLU A 67 4.78 14.62 8.92
CA GLU A 67 3.41 14.94 8.51
C GLU A 67 3.22 14.93 6.97
N PRO A 68 4.09 15.56 6.16
CA PRO A 68 4.02 15.44 4.69
C PRO A 68 4.05 13.99 4.20
N LEU A 69 4.94 13.16 4.73
CA LEU A 69 5.04 11.76 4.32
C LEU A 69 3.83 10.94 4.76
N GLU A 70 3.32 11.18 5.97
CA GLU A 70 2.11 10.52 6.48
C GLU A 70 0.91 10.80 5.57
N HIS A 71 0.75 12.04 5.08
CA HIS A 71 -0.32 12.39 4.15
C HIS A 71 -0.25 11.59 2.83
N VAL A 72 0.97 11.39 2.31
CA VAL A 72 1.21 10.57 1.11
C VAL A 72 0.98 9.09 1.41
N ARG A 73 1.36 8.60 2.59
CA ARG A 73 1.18 7.23 3.04
C ARG A 73 -0.30 6.86 3.16
N ILE A 74 -1.11 7.70 3.81
CA ILE A 74 -2.57 7.52 3.93
C ILE A 74 -3.20 7.41 2.54
N THR A 75 -2.84 8.33 1.63
CA THR A 75 -3.38 8.34 0.27
C THR A 75 -2.96 7.08 -0.50
N THR A 76 -1.70 6.66 -0.35
CA THR A 76 -1.17 5.42 -0.94
C THR A 76 -1.92 4.19 -0.43
N LEU A 77 -2.13 4.08 0.87
CA LEU A 77 -2.89 2.99 1.47
C LEU A 77 -4.35 2.99 0.99
N GLY A 78 -4.95 4.16 0.73
CA GLY A 78 -6.25 4.28 0.08
C GLY A 78 -6.28 3.63 -1.32
N VAL A 79 -5.30 3.95 -2.18
CA VAL A 79 -5.16 3.34 -3.51
C VAL A 79 -5.02 1.81 -3.41
N LEU A 80 -4.15 1.33 -2.51
CA LEU A 80 -3.94 -0.10 -2.31
C LEU A 80 -5.19 -0.79 -1.76
N GLY A 81 -5.90 -0.13 -0.84
CA GLY A 81 -7.19 -0.58 -0.31
C GLY A 81 -8.24 -0.79 -1.40
N ASP A 82 -8.30 0.06 -2.41
CA ASP A 82 -9.25 -0.11 -3.52
C ASP A 82 -8.90 -1.26 -4.47
N LEU A 83 -7.63 -1.69 -4.48
CA LEU A 83 -7.17 -2.86 -5.24
C LEU A 83 -7.47 -4.20 -4.54
N THR A 84 -7.86 -4.18 -3.26
CA THR A 84 -8.20 -5.39 -2.48
C THR A 84 -9.62 -5.93 -2.73
N LYS A 85 -10.26 -5.51 -3.83
CA LYS A 85 -11.54 -6.08 -4.30
C LYS A 85 -11.29 -7.43 -4.96
N PHE A 86 -10.84 -8.40 -4.17
CA PHE A 86 -10.33 -9.69 -4.66
C PHE A 86 -11.42 -10.61 -5.22
N ASP A 87 -12.68 -10.36 -4.87
CA ASP A 87 -13.83 -11.14 -5.35
C ASP A 87 -14.28 -10.76 -6.78
N ASP A 88 -13.71 -9.69 -7.35
CA ASP A 88 -13.98 -9.30 -8.73
C ASP A 88 -13.31 -10.27 -9.73
N PRO A 89 -13.76 -10.35 -11.00
CA PRO A 89 -13.21 -11.30 -12.00
C PRO A 89 -11.69 -11.22 -12.23
N TYR A 90 -11.06 -10.11 -11.86
CA TYR A 90 -9.60 -9.89 -11.95
C TYR A 90 -8.92 -9.77 -10.58
N GLY A 91 -9.66 -9.96 -9.49
CA GLY A 91 -9.18 -9.79 -8.13
C GLY A 91 -8.10 -10.80 -7.74
N SER A 92 -8.14 -12.02 -8.29
CA SER A 92 -7.07 -13.01 -8.12
C SER A 92 -5.69 -12.52 -8.61
N GLN A 93 -5.66 -11.71 -9.68
CA GLN A 93 -4.41 -11.12 -10.19
C GLN A 93 -3.89 -10.02 -9.25
N ALA A 94 -4.79 -9.24 -8.64
CA ALA A 94 -4.42 -8.25 -7.64
C ALA A 94 -3.84 -8.92 -6.38
N LEU A 95 -4.49 -9.97 -5.89
CA LEU A 95 -4.03 -10.75 -4.76
C LEU A 95 -2.67 -11.37 -5.05
N HIS A 96 -2.50 -12.01 -6.20
CA HIS A 96 -1.23 -12.59 -6.61
C HIS A 96 -0.09 -11.55 -6.64
N LEU A 97 -0.34 -10.38 -7.22
CA LEU A 97 0.62 -9.26 -7.21
C LEU A 97 1.00 -8.86 -5.77
N PHE A 98 0.04 -8.84 -4.86
CA PHE A 98 0.27 -8.46 -3.47
C PHE A 98 1.11 -9.53 -2.74
N LEU A 99 0.83 -10.81 -2.95
CA LEU A 99 1.57 -11.92 -2.32
C LEU A 99 2.99 -12.09 -2.86
N GLU A 100 3.21 -11.82 -4.16
CA GLU A 100 4.56 -11.87 -4.78
C GLU A 100 5.41 -10.63 -4.50
N SER A 101 4.81 -9.57 -3.96
CA SER A 101 5.52 -8.32 -3.69
C SER A 101 5.68 -8.05 -2.20
N GLU A 102 6.32 -6.94 -1.86
CA GLU A 102 6.60 -6.56 -0.48
C GLU A 102 5.43 -5.84 0.22
N VAL A 103 4.23 -5.78 -0.38
CA VAL A 103 3.13 -4.99 0.20
C VAL A 103 2.66 -5.56 1.55
N VAL A 104 2.61 -6.88 1.72
CA VAL A 104 2.21 -7.51 2.99
C VAL A 104 3.17 -7.11 4.12
N PRO A 105 4.50 -7.35 4.03
CA PRO A 105 5.41 -6.94 5.10
C PRO A 105 5.45 -5.41 5.30
N LEU A 106 5.26 -4.61 4.26
CA LEU A 106 5.16 -3.15 4.40
C LEU A 106 3.88 -2.72 5.15
N CYS A 107 2.73 -3.33 4.86
CA CYS A 107 1.50 -3.07 5.62
C CYS A 107 1.64 -3.50 7.08
N LEU A 108 2.26 -4.64 7.39
CA LEU A 108 2.52 -5.06 8.78
C LEU A 108 3.40 -4.03 9.51
N LYS A 109 4.44 -3.51 8.86
CA LYS A 109 5.24 -2.41 9.42
C LYS A 109 4.44 -1.13 9.64
N CYS A 110 3.53 -0.79 8.73
CA CYS A 110 2.62 0.33 8.92
C CYS A 110 1.69 0.13 10.11
N MET A 111 1.18 -1.09 10.32
CA MET A 111 0.31 -1.45 11.45
C MET A 111 1.03 -1.28 12.80
N ASP A 112 2.33 -1.55 12.84
CA ASP A 112 3.14 -1.47 14.07
C ASP A 112 3.55 -0.02 14.41
N ALA A 113 4.09 0.70 13.41
CA ALA A 113 4.89 1.90 13.68
C ALA A 113 4.31 3.23 13.15
N CYS A 114 3.23 3.24 12.35
CA CYS A 114 2.69 4.49 11.78
C CYS A 114 1.58 5.12 12.63
N ASP A 115 1.10 6.28 12.20
CA ASP A 115 0.00 6.99 12.85
C ASP A 115 -1.32 6.23 12.71
N GLU A 116 -2.29 6.61 13.55
CA GLU A 116 -3.55 5.89 13.73
C GLU A 116 -4.29 5.61 12.42
N MET A 117 -4.35 6.58 11.51
CA MET A 117 -5.06 6.43 10.24
C MET A 117 -4.34 5.49 9.29
N SER A 118 -3.02 5.60 9.14
CA SER A 118 -2.22 4.65 8.35
C SER A 118 -2.29 3.23 8.92
N ARG A 119 -2.23 3.07 10.25
CA ARG A 119 -2.43 1.77 10.91
C ARG A 119 -3.77 1.16 10.54
N LYS A 120 -4.86 1.92 10.69
CA LYS A 120 -6.23 1.47 10.36
C LYS A 120 -6.32 0.99 8.90
N LEU A 121 -5.82 1.77 7.94
CA LEU A 121 -5.90 1.40 6.52
C LEU A 121 -5.03 0.18 6.20
N ALA A 122 -3.82 0.09 6.76
CA ALA A 122 -2.95 -1.06 6.58
C ALA A 122 -3.56 -2.34 7.17
N THR A 123 -4.17 -2.27 8.36
CA THR A 123 -4.91 -3.37 8.97
C THR A 123 -6.03 -3.86 8.05
N LEU A 124 -6.83 -2.95 7.47
CA LEU A 124 -7.92 -3.33 6.57
C LEU A 124 -7.42 -4.06 5.31
N ILE A 125 -6.27 -3.65 4.75
CA ILE A 125 -5.64 -4.34 3.62
C ILE A 125 -5.23 -5.76 4.03
N VAL A 126 -4.52 -5.90 5.15
CA VAL A 126 -4.06 -7.21 5.65
C VAL A 126 -5.24 -8.12 5.97
N MET A 127 -6.29 -7.62 6.61
CA MET A 127 -7.52 -8.37 6.88
C MET A 127 -8.13 -8.92 5.59
N LYS A 128 -8.27 -8.09 4.55
CA LYS A 128 -8.81 -8.53 3.25
C LYS A 128 -7.93 -9.56 2.54
N ILE A 129 -6.62 -9.54 2.76
CA ILE A 129 -5.73 -10.59 2.24
C ILE A 129 -5.97 -11.89 3.02
N LEU A 130 -6.09 -11.82 4.34
CA LEU A 130 -6.32 -12.99 5.20
C LEU A 130 -7.69 -13.64 5.00
N THR A 131 -8.69 -12.92 4.50
CA THR A 131 -9.99 -13.51 4.14
C THR A 131 -9.94 -14.35 2.86
N GLN A 132 -8.85 -14.27 2.09
CA GLN A 132 -8.64 -15.07 0.88
C GLN A 132 -7.84 -16.33 1.22
N GLU A 133 -8.25 -17.49 0.72
CA GLU A 133 -7.60 -18.78 1.01
C GLU A 133 -6.10 -18.77 0.66
N SER A 134 -5.73 -18.23 -0.50
CA SER A 134 -4.33 -18.11 -0.92
C SER A 134 -3.55 -17.09 -0.09
N GLY A 135 -4.20 -16.02 0.38
CA GLY A 135 -3.59 -15.04 1.27
C GLY A 135 -3.32 -15.62 2.66
N LEU A 136 -4.30 -16.34 3.23
CA LEU A 136 -4.12 -17.06 4.49
C LEU A 136 -3.01 -18.11 4.38
N THR A 137 -3.01 -18.90 3.31
CA THR A 137 -1.97 -19.90 3.03
C THR A 137 -0.59 -19.26 2.96
N TYR A 138 -0.45 -18.14 2.25
CA TYR A 138 0.80 -17.39 2.17
C TYR A 138 1.30 -16.92 3.54
N CYS A 139 0.39 -16.37 4.35
CA CYS A 139 0.67 -15.82 5.67
C CYS A 139 1.07 -16.91 6.68
N CYS A 140 0.48 -18.09 6.58
CA CYS A 140 0.76 -19.24 7.44
C CYS A 140 1.85 -20.17 6.89
N ALA A 141 2.42 -19.88 5.70
CA ALA A 141 3.38 -20.76 5.03
C ALA A 141 4.69 -20.96 5.81
N THR A 142 5.07 -19.99 6.64
CA THR A 142 6.30 -20.04 7.44
C THR A 142 6.03 -19.48 8.84
N PRO A 143 6.71 -19.99 9.89
CA PRO A 143 6.61 -19.43 11.23
C PRO A 143 6.89 -17.93 11.26
N GLU A 144 7.88 -17.45 10.51
CA GLU A 144 8.29 -16.05 10.47
C GLU A 144 7.14 -15.13 10.02
N ARG A 145 6.45 -15.50 8.93
CA ARG A 145 5.29 -14.74 8.44
C ARG A 145 4.12 -14.79 9.41
N PHE A 146 3.85 -15.96 9.97
CA PHE A 146 2.76 -16.12 10.94
C PHE A 146 3.00 -15.27 12.19
N PHE A 147 4.20 -15.32 12.76
CA PHE A 147 4.55 -14.54 13.94
C PHE A 147 4.54 -13.03 13.66
N ALA A 148 5.00 -12.58 12.48
CA ALA A 148 4.93 -11.17 12.12
C ALA A 148 3.50 -10.61 12.14
N ILE A 149 2.52 -11.41 11.73
CA ILE A 149 1.10 -11.03 11.74
C ILE A 149 0.54 -11.04 13.17
N VAL A 150 0.83 -12.10 13.94
CA VAL A 150 0.35 -12.22 15.32
C VAL A 150 0.89 -11.10 16.20
N GLN A 151 2.15 -10.66 16.00
CA GLN A 151 2.75 -9.58 16.78
C GLN A 151 2.01 -8.26 16.63
N VAL A 152 1.59 -7.90 15.41
CA VAL A 152 0.93 -6.61 15.13
C VAL A 152 -0.58 -6.62 15.37
N LEU A 153 -1.19 -7.78 15.62
CA LEU A 153 -2.62 -7.93 15.93
C LEU A 153 -2.91 -8.05 17.44
N ARG A 154 -1.87 -8.10 18.28
CA ARG A 154 -2.00 -8.09 19.74
C ARG A 154 -2.36 -6.70 20.26
#